data_AF-A0A0G4NRC4-F1
#
_entry.id   AF-A0A0G4NRC4-F1
#
_cell.length_a   1.000
_cell.length_b   1.000
_cell.length_c   1.000
_cell.angle_alpha   90.00
_cell.angle_beta   90.00
_cell.angle_gamma   90.00
#
_symmetry.space_group_name_H-M   'P 1'
#
loop_
_entity.id
_entity.type
_entity.pdbx_description
1 polymer ?
#
loop_
_entity_poly.entity_id
_entity_poly.type
_entity_poly.pdbx_seq_one_letter_code
_entity_poly.pdbx_strand_id
1 'polypeptide(L)'
;IFDRPGGKEWDYVFNCGGETRYSQEDEVYKLRSLGLSLAVGKEAARRKIKVFVELSTGMVYKPDSAPSKEGDKLKPWSKIAVYKLQAEEELSKMEG
;
A
#
# COMPACT_ATOMS: atom_id res chain seq x y z
N ILE A 1 15.12 13.80 -4.50
CA ILE A 1 14.97 12.45 -5.11
C ILE A 1 13.70 12.31 -5.96
N PHE A 2 12.59 12.97 -5.61
CA PHE A 2 11.34 12.89 -6.39
C PHE A 2 11.14 14.03 -7.40
N ASP A 3 11.90 15.12 -7.26
CA ASP A 3 11.79 16.32 -8.10
C ASP A 3 12.27 16.04 -9.53
N ARG A 4 11.50 16.49 -10.52
CA ARG A 4 11.89 16.40 -11.92
C ARG A 4 12.51 17.72 -12.38
N PRO A 5 13.40 17.69 -13.39
CA PRO A 5 13.99 18.91 -13.94
C PRO A 5 12.93 19.94 -14.34
N GLY A 6 13.22 21.21 -14.06
CA GLY A 6 12.32 22.33 -14.38
C GLY A 6 11.10 22.44 -13.46
N GLY A 7 11.20 21.99 -12.20
CA GLY A 7 10.13 22.12 -11.20
C GLY A 7 8.89 21.28 -11.51
N LYS A 8 9.05 20.22 -12.30
CA LYS A 8 7.95 19.32 -12.68
C LYS A 8 7.76 18.24 -11.61
N GLU A 9 6.53 17.75 -11.53
CA GLU A 9 6.14 16.62 -10.68
C GLU A 9 5.77 15.40 -11.53
N TRP A 10 5.55 14.26 -10.86
CA TRP A 10 4.95 13.10 -11.49
C TRP A 10 3.42 13.26 -11.56
N ASP A 11 2.82 12.73 -12.62
CA ASP A 11 1.35 12.69 -12.72
C ASP A 11 0.78 11.43 -12.04
N TYR A 12 1.53 10.32 -12.10
CA TYR A 12 1.13 9.01 -11.61
C TYR A 12 2.25 8.40 -10.77
N VAL A 13 1.88 7.80 -9.65
CA VAL A 13 2.79 7.01 -8.80
C VAL A 13 2.17 5.65 -8.58
N PHE A 14 2.90 4.60 -8.91
CA PHE A 14 2.51 3.21 -8.67
C PHE A 14 3.44 2.63 -7.61
N ASN A 15 2.94 2.46 -6.38
CA ASN A 15 3.71 1.83 -5.32
C ASN A 15 3.60 0.32 -5.40
N CYS A 16 4.60 -0.30 -6.04
CA CYS A 16 4.78 -1.76 -6.09
C CYS A 16 5.72 -2.28 -4.99
N GLY A 17 6.17 -1.40 -4.08
CA GLY A 17 7.14 -1.73 -3.05
C GLY A 17 6.52 -2.45 -1.85
N GLY A 18 7.31 -3.32 -1.22
CA GLY A 18 6.88 -4.05 -0.03
C GLY A 18 7.83 -5.19 0.31
N GLU A 19 7.67 -5.78 1.48
CA GLU A 19 8.33 -7.05 1.80
C GLU A 19 7.54 -8.21 1.19
N THR A 20 8.20 -9.02 0.37
CA THR A 20 7.59 -10.13 -0.36
C THR A 20 7.96 -11.50 0.22
N ARG A 21 8.97 -11.56 1.08
CA ARG A 21 9.37 -12.82 1.74
C ARG A 21 8.44 -13.10 2.91
N TYR A 22 8.04 -14.36 3.02
CA TYR A 22 7.25 -14.84 4.15
C TYR A 22 8.10 -15.00 5.43
N SER A 23 7.41 -15.24 6.55
CA SER A 23 8.01 -15.56 7.85
C SER A 23 9.02 -14.55 8.40
N GLN A 24 8.92 -13.29 7.99
CA GLN A 24 9.67 -12.20 8.63
C GLN A 24 9.04 -11.81 9.97
N GLU A 25 9.83 -11.11 10.79
CA GLU A 25 9.35 -10.44 11.99
C GLU A 25 8.38 -9.31 11.66
N ASP A 26 7.45 -9.02 12.57
CA ASP A 26 6.43 -7.98 12.42
C ASP A 26 7.05 -6.60 12.11
N GLU A 27 8.17 -6.26 12.75
CA GLU A 27 8.88 -5.00 12.50
C GLU A 27 9.42 -4.89 11.06
N VAL A 28 9.74 -6.01 10.40
CA VAL A 28 10.17 -6.00 9.00
C VAL A 28 8.99 -5.59 8.10
N TYR A 29 7.81 -6.19 8.30
CA TYR A 29 6.63 -5.85 7.50
C TYR A 29 6.12 -4.44 7.81
N LYS A 30 6.14 -4.04 9.09
CA LYS A 30 5.77 -2.69 9.53
C LYS A 30 6.66 -1.64 8.88
N LEU A 31 7.97 -1.83 8.85
CA LEU A 31 8.88 -0.86 8.23
C LEU A 31 8.79 -0.89 6.70
N ARG A 32 8.90 -2.08 6.10
CA ARG A 32 9.12 -2.23 4.65
C ARG A 32 7.84 -2.29 3.82
N SER A 33 6.68 -2.49 4.44
CA SER A 33 5.38 -2.49 3.75
C SER A 33 4.54 -1.32 4.22
N LEU A 34 4.17 -1.26 5.50
CA LEU A 34 3.32 -0.18 6.00
C LEU A 34 4.06 1.17 5.96
N GLY A 35 5.23 1.27 6.58
CA GLY A 35 6.03 2.49 6.66
C GLY A 35 6.39 3.04 5.27
N LEU A 36 6.81 2.16 4.36
CA LEU A 36 7.06 2.51 2.96
C LEU A 36 5.82 3.12 2.29
N SER A 37 4.68 2.43 2.36
CA SER A 37 3.45 2.86 1.67
C SER A 37 2.95 4.20 2.21
N LEU A 38 2.99 4.40 3.54
CA LEU A 38 2.62 5.67 4.15
C LEU A 38 3.60 6.80 3.80
N ALA A 39 4.90 6.51 3.72
CA ALA A 39 5.88 7.52 3.35
C ALA A 39 5.66 8.01 1.91
N VAL A 40 5.46 7.08 0.96
CA VAL A 40 5.21 7.44 -0.45
C VAL A 40 3.84 8.08 -0.63
N GLY A 41 2.79 7.56 0.01
CA GLY A 41 1.45 8.13 -0.04
C GLY A 41 1.39 9.55 0.50
N LYS A 42 2.03 9.83 1.64
CA LYS A 42 2.13 11.19 2.21
C LYS A 42 2.86 12.15 1.27
N GLU A 43 3.95 11.69 0.66
CA GLU A 43 4.70 12.54 -0.27
C GLU A 43 3.92 12.78 -1.57
N ALA A 44 3.19 11.78 -2.07
CA ALA A 44 2.32 11.92 -3.24
C ALA A 44 1.18 12.93 -2.97
N ALA A 45 0.52 12.84 -1.82
CA ALA A 45 -0.49 13.79 -1.38
C ALA A 45 0.08 15.22 -1.23
N ARG A 46 1.24 15.37 -0.55
CA ARG A 46 1.90 16.67 -0.39
C ARG A 46 2.22 17.34 -1.73
N ARG A 47 2.61 16.54 -2.73
CA ARG A 47 2.93 17.00 -4.09
C ARG A 47 1.71 17.14 -4.99
N LYS A 48 0.52 16.75 -4.53
CA LYS A 48 -0.74 16.77 -5.32
C LYS A 48 -0.60 15.97 -6.61
N ILE A 49 0.03 14.81 -6.52
CA ILE A 49 0.14 13.87 -7.65
C ILE A 49 -1.28 13.50 -8.09
N LYS A 50 -1.55 13.49 -9.39
CA LYS A 50 -2.91 13.31 -9.91
C LYS A 50 -3.49 11.94 -9.56
N VAL A 51 -2.65 10.90 -9.55
CA VAL A 51 -3.04 9.53 -9.21
C VAL A 51 -1.95 8.82 -8.43
N PHE A 52 -2.32 8.27 -7.29
CA PHE A 52 -1.51 7.33 -6.52
C PHE A 52 -2.17 5.96 -6.53
N VAL A 53 -1.43 4.92 -6.93
CA VAL A 53 -1.89 3.53 -6.98
C VAL A 53 -1.05 2.72 -6.00
N GLU A 54 -1.69 2.21 -4.96
CA GLU A 54 -1.10 1.24 -4.04
C GLU A 54 -1.36 -0.17 -4.54
N LEU A 55 -0.32 -0.96 -4.78
CA LEU A 55 -0.49 -2.38 -5.12
C LEU A 55 -0.64 -3.18 -3.83
N SER A 56 -1.88 -3.50 -3.47
CA SER A 56 -2.15 -4.39 -2.35
C SER A 56 -2.10 -5.88 -2.75
N THR A 57 -2.80 -6.74 -2.02
CA THR A 57 -2.80 -8.19 -2.20
C THR A 57 -4.19 -8.77 -1.97
N GLY A 58 -4.59 -9.76 -2.78
CA GLY A 58 -5.83 -10.51 -2.55
C GLY A 58 -5.84 -11.31 -1.24
N MET A 59 -4.69 -11.44 -0.57
CA MET A 59 -4.57 -12.12 0.72
C MET A 59 -5.27 -11.40 1.88
N VAL A 60 -5.79 -10.18 1.67
CA VAL A 60 -6.54 -9.41 2.68
C VAL A 60 -7.95 -9.99 2.91
N TYR A 61 -8.51 -10.67 1.91
CA TYR A 61 -9.83 -11.29 2.02
C TYR A 61 -9.76 -12.63 2.75
N LYS A 62 -10.88 -13.01 3.38
CA LYS A 62 -11.04 -14.35 3.96
C LYS A 62 -10.78 -15.41 2.88
N PRO A 63 -9.90 -16.41 3.13
CA PRO A 63 -9.73 -17.51 2.21
C PRO A 63 -11.00 -18.37 2.20
N ASP A 64 -11.56 -18.57 1.01
CA ASP A 64 -12.75 -19.38 0.77
C ASP A 64 -12.64 -20.08 -0.58
N SER A 65 -13.52 -21.06 -0.82
CA SER A 65 -13.62 -21.78 -2.09
C SER A 65 -14.28 -20.95 -3.20
N ALA A 66 -15.07 -19.95 -2.82
CA ALA A 66 -15.69 -19.02 -3.75
C ALA A 66 -14.72 -17.89 -4.14
N PRO A 67 -14.81 -17.36 -5.38
CA PRO A 67 -14.03 -16.19 -5.78
C PRO A 67 -14.36 -14.97 -4.91
N SER A 68 -13.34 -14.24 -4.47
CA SER A 68 -13.50 -12.98 -3.74
C SER A 68 -13.91 -11.82 -4.66
N LYS A 69 -14.68 -10.88 -4.12
CA LYS A 69 -14.98 -9.54 -4.66
C LYS A 69 -14.43 -8.44 -3.76
N GLU A 70 -14.30 -7.22 -4.27
CA GLU A 70 -13.69 -6.11 -3.55
C GLU A 70 -14.42 -5.72 -2.25
N GLY A 71 -15.72 -6.01 -2.16
CA GLY A 71 -16.54 -5.78 -0.96
C GLY A 71 -16.64 -6.97 -0.01
N ASP A 72 -15.93 -8.06 -0.26
CA ASP A 72 -16.00 -9.25 0.57
C ASP A 72 -15.28 -9.06 1.91
N LYS A 73 -15.57 -9.97 2.85
CA LYS A 73 -15.04 -9.91 4.21
C LYS A 73 -13.51 -9.92 4.23
N LEU A 74 -12.96 -8.83 4.76
CA LEU A 74 -11.54 -8.72 5.10
C LEU A 74 -11.21 -9.61 6.29
N LYS A 75 -10.28 -10.54 6.08
CA LYS A 75 -9.71 -11.42 7.10
C LYS A 75 -8.32 -11.85 6.61
N PRO A 76 -7.32 -10.96 6.73
CA PRO A 76 -5.98 -11.21 6.21
C PRO A 76 -5.41 -12.50 6.80
N TRP A 77 -4.86 -13.36 5.94
CA TRP A 77 -4.37 -14.68 6.36
C TRP A 77 -2.84 -14.81 6.35
N SER A 78 -2.12 -13.76 5.95
CA SER A 78 -0.67 -13.66 6.06
C SER A 78 -0.24 -12.38 6.77
N LYS A 79 0.95 -12.37 7.39
CA LYS A 79 1.49 -11.13 8.00
C LYS A 79 1.64 -10.01 6.97
N ILE A 80 2.06 -10.34 5.74
CA ILE A 80 2.09 -9.37 4.62
C ILE A 80 0.72 -8.73 4.45
N ALA A 81 -0.35 -9.55 4.36
CA ALA A 81 -1.71 -9.06 4.17
C ALA A 81 -2.20 -8.19 5.33
N VAL A 82 -1.83 -8.52 6.58
CA VAL A 82 -2.17 -7.69 7.74
C VAL A 82 -1.62 -6.27 7.58
N TYR A 83 -0.34 -6.13 7.22
CA TYR A 83 0.28 -4.81 7.05
C TYR A 83 -0.11 -4.10 5.76
N LYS A 84 -0.46 -4.83 4.69
CA LYS A 84 -1.00 -4.23 3.47
C LYS A 84 -2.42 -3.72 3.68
N LEU A 85 -3.25 -4.45 4.41
CA LEU A 85 -4.59 -3.97 4.76
C LEU A 85 -4.53 -2.72 5.66
N GLN A 86 -3.63 -2.69 6.65
CA GLN A 86 -3.39 -1.46 7.43
C GLN A 86 -2.93 -0.30 6.53
N ALA A 87 -2.09 -0.56 5.54
CA ALA A 87 -1.68 0.48 4.59
C ALA A 87 -2.86 1.00 3.76
N GLU A 88 -3.74 0.12 3.25
CA GLU A 88 -4.96 0.52 2.55
C GLU A 88 -5.86 1.41 3.42
N GLU A 89 -6.11 1.00 4.67
CA GLU A 89 -6.94 1.74 5.61
C GLU A 89 -6.37 3.14 5.90
N GLU A 90 -5.07 3.24 6.16
CA GLU A 90 -4.42 4.51 6.46
C GLU A 90 -4.31 5.42 5.22
N LEU A 91 -4.02 4.87 4.05
CA LEU A 91 -3.98 5.62 2.79
C LEU A 91 -5.37 6.14 2.41
N SER A 92 -6.44 5.37 2.67
CA SER A 92 -7.82 5.79 2.38
C SER A 92 -8.27 7.02 3.18
N LYS A 93 -7.60 7.30 4.31
CA LYS A 93 -7.86 8.46 5.17
C LYS A 93 -7.07 9.70 4.77
N MET A 94 -6.12 9.57 3.84
CA MET A 94 -5.29 10.70 3.40
C MET A 94 -6.05 11.55 2.39
N GLU A 95 -6.06 12.86 2.61
CA GLU A 95 -6.49 13.84 1.60
C GLU A 95 -5.29 14.12 0.66
N GLY A 96 -5.51 13.99 -0.65
CA GLY A 96 -4.52 14.20 -1.71
C GLY A 96 -4.93 15.26 -2.72
#